data_AF-A0A437MXX2-F1
#
_entry.id   AF-A0A437MXX2-F1
#
_cell.length_a   1.000
_cell.length_b   1.000
_cell.length_c   1.000
_cell.angle_alpha   90.00
_cell.angle_beta   90.00
_cell.angle_gamma   90.00
#
_symmetry.space_group_name_H-M   'P 1'
#
loop_
_entity.id
_entity.type
_entity.pdbx_description
1 polymer ?
#
loop_
_entity_poly.entity_id
_entity_poly.type
_entity_poly.pdbx_seq_one_letter_code
_entity_poly.pdbx_strand_id
1 'polypeptide(L)'
;MKHLIRLRKMTTLAFKLQWISIDPFKNYKFRYKKVETAFLSTNELQSLINYDLASETLQVIRDYFLFACYTGLSFVDLMNLDGVILFGARMGNGSNCSAKKVMSLPIYRFLRRLSNRE
;
A
#
# COMPACT_ATOMS: atom_id res chain seq x y z
N MET A 1 3.55 -8.70 -19.95
CA MET A 1 2.28 -9.04 -20.63
C MET A 1 1.12 -8.08 -20.29
N LYS A 2 1.36 -6.77 -20.09
CA LYS A 2 0.27 -5.84 -19.72
C LYS A 2 -0.65 -5.49 -20.90
N HIS A 3 -0.11 -5.37 -22.12
CA HIS A 3 -0.87 -4.99 -23.32
C HIS A 3 -1.80 -6.10 -23.82
N LEU A 4 -1.33 -7.35 -23.85
CA LEU A 4 -2.12 -8.51 -24.30
C LEU A 4 -3.34 -8.76 -23.40
N ILE A 5 -3.21 -8.52 -22.09
CA ILE A 5 -4.34 -8.61 -21.14
C ILE A 5 -5.38 -7.53 -21.43
N ARG A 6 -4.95 -6.29 -21.71
CA ARG A 6 -5.87 -5.19 -22.06
C ARG A 6 -6.57 -5.46 -23.38
N LEU A 7 -5.84 -5.93 -24.39
CA LEU A 7 -6.40 -6.28 -25.69
C LEU A 7 -7.44 -7.40 -25.55
N ARG A 8 -7.13 -8.47 -24.81
CA ARG A 8 -8.09 -9.54 -24.53
C ARG A 8 -9.35 -9.03 -23.83
N LYS A 9 -9.23 -8.12 -22.87
CA LYS A 9 -10.42 -7.54 -22.22
C LYS A 9 -11.32 -6.83 -23.24
N MET A 10 -10.73 -6.09 -24.17
CA MET A 10 -11.49 -5.41 -25.24
C MET A 10 -12.10 -6.39 -26.24
N THR A 11 -11.38 -7.42 -26.68
CA THR A 11 -11.93 -8.42 -27.61
C THR A 11 -13.01 -9.28 -26.97
N THR A 12 -12.87 -9.64 -25.70
CA THR A 12 -13.92 -10.33 -24.93
C THR A 12 -15.16 -9.45 -24.79
N LEU A 13 -15.01 -8.14 -24.60
CA LEU A 13 -16.14 -7.21 -24.58
C LEU A 13 -16.84 -7.15 -25.94
N ALA A 14 -16.09 -6.99 -27.03
CA ALA A 14 -16.63 -6.96 -28.39
C ALA A 14 -17.37 -8.27 -28.75
N PHE A 15 -16.86 -9.42 -28.31
CA PHE A 15 -17.54 -10.71 -28.47
C PHE A 15 -18.86 -10.78 -27.70
N LYS A 16 -18.92 -10.27 -26.46
CA LYS A 16 -20.16 -10.21 -25.67
C LYS A 16 -21.21 -9.30 -26.30
N LEU A 17 -20.78 -8.21 -26.93
CA LEU A 17 -21.62 -7.29 -27.69
C LEU A 17 -21.99 -7.82 -29.09
N GLN A 18 -21.55 -9.04 -29.43
CA GLN A 18 -21.75 -9.68 -30.74
C GLN A 18 -21.20 -8.88 -31.94
N TRP A 19 -20.26 -7.95 -31.70
CA TRP A 19 -19.56 -7.25 -32.79
C TRP A 19 -18.61 -8.18 -33.55
N ILE A 20 -18.21 -9.28 -32.90
CA ILE A 20 -17.33 -10.30 -33.48
C ILE A 20 -17.94 -11.66 -33.15
N SER A 21 -18.05 -12.54 -34.15
CA SER A 21 -18.67 -13.86 -34.02
C SER A 21 -17.77 -14.91 -33.36
N ILE A 22 -16.45 -14.69 -33.32
CA ILE A 22 -15.45 -15.65 -32.80
C ILE A 22 -14.40 -14.89 -31.98
N ASP A 23 -14.10 -15.35 -30.76
CA ASP A 23 -13.03 -14.77 -29.94
C ASP A 23 -11.64 -15.16 -30.48
N PRO A 24 -10.80 -14.19 -30.93
CA PRO A 24 -9.46 -14.47 -31.45
C PRO A 24 -8.48 -15.02 -30.41
N PHE A 25 -8.77 -14.88 -29.10
CA PHE A 25 -7.89 -15.35 -28.03
C PHE A 25 -8.35 -16.67 -27.38
N LYS A 26 -9.34 -17.36 -27.97
CA LYS A 26 -9.92 -18.59 -27.40
C LYS A 26 -8.89 -19.71 -27.15
N ASN A 27 -7.89 -19.83 -28.02
CA ASN A 27 -6.87 -20.88 -27.92
C ASN A 27 -5.59 -20.43 -27.18
N TYR A 28 -5.48 -19.16 -26.81
CA TYR A 28 -4.27 -18.62 -26.20
C TYR A 28 -4.32 -18.70 -24.66
N LYS A 29 -3.48 -19.57 -24.08
CA LYS A 29 -3.34 -19.72 -22.62
C LYS A 29 -2.29 -18.75 -22.08
N PHE A 30 -2.74 -17.76 -21.31
CA PHE A 30 -1.85 -16.79 -20.66
C PHE A 30 -1.12 -17.47 -19.51
N ARG A 31 0.22 -17.51 -19.58
CA ARG A 31 1.05 -17.90 -18.44
C ARG A 31 1.40 -16.64 -17.65
N TYR A 32 0.81 -16.52 -16.46
CA TYR A 32 1.20 -15.51 -15.50
C TYR A 32 2.39 -16.03 -14.71
N LYS A 33 3.53 -15.35 -14.83
CA LYS A 33 4.59 -15.53 -13.84
C LYS A 33 4.18 -14.70 -12.62
N LYS A 34 3.70 -15.37 -11.56
CA LYS A 34 3.47 -14.71 -10.28
C LYS A 34 4.81 -14.16 -9.84
N VAL A 35 4.91 -12.84 -9.73
CA VAL A 35 6.06 -12.21 -9.09
C VAL A 35 5.76 -12.31 -7.60
N GLU A 36 6.55 -13.10 -6.90
CA GLU A 36 6.49 -13.14 -5.45
C GLU A 36 7.10 -11.84 -4.93
N THR A 37 6.26 -11.00 -4.33
CA THR A 37 6.71 -9.79 -3.64
C THR A 37 7.14 -10.20 -2.25
N ALA A 38 8.42 -10.00 -1.93
CA ALA A 38 8.91 -10.16 -0.58
C ALA A 38 8.21 -9.15 0.35
N PHE A 39 7.84 -9.61 1.55
CA PHE A 39 7.25 -8.80 2.60
C PHE A 39 8.11 -8.94 3.85
N LEU A 40 8.10 -7.92 4.70
CA LEU A 40 8.85 -7.97 5.95
C LEU A 40 8.14 -8.84 6.97
N SER A 41 8.90 -9.71 7.64
CA SER A 41 8.44 -10.43 8.83
C SER A 41 8.34 -9.49 10.04
N THR A 42 7.55 -9.86 11.04
CA THR A 42 7.43 -9.10 12.30
C THR A 42 8.78 -8.88 12.97
N ASN A 43 9.69 -9.87 12.87
CA ASN A 43 11.03 -9.78 13.45
C ASN A 43 11.90 -8.76 12.70
N GLU A 44 11.80 -8.72 11.37
CA GLU A 44 12.52 -7.76 10.53
C GLU A 44 12.03 -6.33 10.78
N LEU A 45 10.72 -6.17 10.99
CA LEU A 45 10.13 -4.88 11.37
C LEU A 45 10.66 -4.39 12.72
N GLN A 46 10.77 -5.27 13.72
CA GLN A 46 11.35 -4.91 15.02
C GLN A 46 12.83 -4.56 14.91
N SER A 47 13.59 -5.27 14.08
CA SER A 47 14.98 -4.91 13.79
C SER A 47 15.09 -3.52 13.17
N LEU A 48 14.19 -3.14 12.25
CA LEU A 48 14.15 -1.79 11.68
C LEU A 48 13.85 -0.70 12.71
N ILE A 49 12.97 -0.97 13.67
CA ILE A 49 12.62 -0.01 14.74
C ILE A 49 13.85 0.29 15.61
N ASN A 50 14.59 -0.76 15.99
CA ASN A 50 15.72 -0.67 16.92
C ASN A 50 17.05 -0.34 16.26
N TYR A 51 17.13 -0.38 14.93
CA TYR A 51 18.36 -0.08 14.22
C TYR A 51 18.75 1.39 14.41
N ASP A 52 20.01 1.75 14.64
CA ASP A 52 20.42 3.16 14.67
C ASP A 52 20.93 3.61 13.30
N LEU A 53 20.26 4.59 12.70
CA LEU A 53 20.70 5.21 11.44
C LEU A 53 21.51 6.46 11.74
N ALA A 54 22.68 6.57 11.14
CA ALA A 54 23.54 7.76 11.27
C ALA A 54 22.98 9.00 10.55
N SER A 55 22.14 8.83 9.52
CA SER A 55 21.59 9.93 8.73
C SER A 55 20.19 10.33 9.21
N GLU A 56 19.98 11.63 9.47
CA GLU A 56 18.68 12.19 9.85
C GLU A 56 17.59 11.93 8.79
N THR A 57 17.93 12.00 7.50
CA THR A 57 16.95 11.76 6.42
C THR A 57 16.47 10.31 6.39
N LEU A 58 17.36 9.36 6.67
CA LEU A 58 17.00 7.94 6.72
C LEU A 58 16.16 7.63 7.96
N GLN A 59 16.39 8.33 9.08
CA GLN A 59 15.51 8.24 10.24
C GLN A 59 14.09 8.69 9.89
N VAL A 60 13.94 9.83 9.24
CA VAL A 60 12.64 10.35 8.79
C VAL A 60 11.93 9.39 7.84
N ILE A 61 12.64 8.86 6.83
CA ILE A 61 12.06 7.89 5.88
C ILE A 61 11.61 6.62 6.60
N ARG A 62 12.39 6.14 7.58
CA ARG A 62 12.01 4.98 8.39
C ARG A 62 10.72 5.25 9.18
N ASP A 63 10.58 6.43 9.75
CA ASP A 63 9.40 6.78 10.56
C ASP A 63 8.13 6.78 9.69
N TYR A 64 8.20 7.36 8.49
CA TYR A 64 7.12 7.28 7.51
C TYR A 64 6.83 5.84 7.08
N PHE A 65 7.86 5.04 6.84
CA PHE A 65 7.70 3.65 6.45
C PHE A 65 7.04 2.81 7.56
N LEU A 66 7.47 2.94 8.81
CA LEU A 66 6.89 2.26 9.95
C LEU A 66 5.43 2.69 10.15
N PHE A 67 5.13 3.98 10.03
CA PHE A 67 3.77 4.48 10.09
C PHE A 67 2.88 3.88 8.99
N ALA A 68 3.37 3.78 7.76
CA ALA A 68 2.68 3.12 6.66
C ALA A 68 2.44 1.62 6.94
N CYS A 69 3.41 0.91 7.54
CA CYS A 69 3.25 -0.50 7.89
C CYS A 69 2.18 -0.75 8.95
N TYR A 70 2.00 0.16 9.91
CA TYR A 70 0.98 0.02 10.96
C TYR A 70 -0.41 0.48 10.53
N THR A 71 -0.50 1.51 9.69
CA THR A 71 -1.78 2.10 9.25
C THR A 71 -2.29 1.55 7.93
N GLY A 72 -1.41 1.00 7.09
CA GLY A 72 -1.72 0.59 5.73
C GLY A 72 -1.91 1.76 4.75
N LEU A 73 -1.56 3.00 5.15
CA LEU A 73 -1.65 4.18 4.29
C LEU A 73 -0.56 4.19 3.23
N SER A 74 -0.87 4.71 2.04
CA SER A 74 0.14 4.90 1.01
C SER A 74 1.03 6.11 1.34
N PHE A 75 2.29 6.09 0.89
CA PHE A 75 3.22 7.19 1.12
C PHE A 75 2.71 8.54 0.56
N VAL A 76 1.96 8.50 -0.54
CA VAL A 76 1.35 9.70 -1.13
C VAL A 76 0.30 10.29 -0.21
N ASP A 77 -0.49 9.43 0.44
CA ASP A 77 -1.49 9.88 1.42
C ASP A 77 -0.81 10.50 2.64
N LEU A 78 0.33 9.93 3.09
CA LEU A 78 1.13 10.47 4.20
C LEU A 78 1.69 11.86 3.92
N MET A 79 2.08 12.12 2.68
CA MET A 79 2.61 13.44 2.28
C MET A 79 1.50 14.48 2.09
N ASN A 80 0.28 14.05 1.80
CA ASN A 80 -0.88 14.93 1.64
C ASN A 80 -1.71 15.07 2.92
N LEU A 81 -1.27 14.44 4.02
CA LEU A 81 -1.94 14.47 5.31
C LEU A 81 -1.53 15.75 6.06
N ASP A 82 -2.33 16.81 5.91
CA ASP A 82 -2.23 17.97 6.78
C ASP A 82 -2.55 17.57 8.23
N GLY A 83 -1.76 18.05 9.20
CA GLY A 83 -1.76 17.62 10.60
C GLY A 83 -3.12 17.66 11.32
N VAL A 84 -4.13 18.32 10.75
CA VAL A 84 -5.52 18.38 11.25
C VAL A 84 -6.26 17.04 11.07
N ILE A 85 -5.93 16.24 10.05
CA ILE A 85 -6.67 15.00 9.73
C ILE A 85 -6.24 13.83 10.63
N LEU A 86 -5.03 13.88 11.21
CA LEU A 86 -4.52 12.86 12.15
C LEU A 86 -5.37 12.74 13.43
N PHE A 87 -5.99 13.83 13.88
CA PHE A 87 -6.96 13.81 14.99
C PHE A 87 -8.41 13.59 14.52
N GLY A 88 -8.72 13.94 13.27
CA GLY A 88 -10.05 13.92 12.68
C GLY A 88 -10.47 12.61 12.01
N ALA A 89 -9.57 11.63 11.84
CA ALA A 89 -9.88 10.31 11.31
C ALA A 89 -10.74 9.47 12.28
N ARG A 90 -11.96 9.93 12.54
CA ARG A 90 -13.09 9.05 12.79
C ARG A 90 -13.20 8.13 11.58
N MET A 91 -12.74 6.90 11.77
CA MET A 91 -13.03 5.74 10.94
C MET A 91 -14.51 5.74 10.53
N GLY A 92 -14.79 6.17 9.30
CA GLY A 92 -16.07 6.04 8.65
C GLY A 92 -16.12 4.72 7.88
N ASN A 93 -16.85 3.76 8.47
CA ASN A 93 -17.56 2.63 7.88
C ASN A 93 -16.98 1.93 6.63
N GLY A 94 -16.62 0.66 6.82
CA GLY A 94 -16.80 -0.36 5.77
C GLY A 94 -15.53 -1.08 5.32
N SER A 95 -14.94 -1.88 6.20
CA SER A 95 -14.64 -3.30 5.97
C SER A 95 -13.77 -3.81 7.11
N ASN A 96 -14.01 -5.04 7.55
CA ASN A 96 -13.34 -5.64 8.68
C ASN A 96 -11.82 -5.73 8.45
N CYS A 97 -11.08 -4.80 9.05
CA CYS A 97 -9.64 -4.94 9.27
C CYS A 97 -9.43 -4.89 10.78
N SER A 98 -8.80 -5.91 11.34
CA SER A 98 -8.49 -6.07 12.77
C SER A 98 -7.49 -5.01 13.26
N ALA A 99 -7.85 -3.75 13.20
CA ALA A 99 -7.16 -2.63 13.83
C ALA A 99 -7.82 -2.29 15.17
N LYS A 100 -8.12 -3.32 15.98
CA LYS A 100 -8.39 -3.10 17.39
C LYS A 100 -7.07 -3.27 18.11
N LYS A 101 -6.55 -2.15 18.63
CA LYS A 101 -5.43 -2.04 19.58
C LYS A 101 -4.04 -1.80 18.97
N VAL A 102 -3.84 -0.67 18.28
CA VAL A 102 -2.50 -0.05 18.17
C VAL A 102 -2.61 1.46 18.33
N MET A 103 -3.06 1.92 19.51
CA MET A 103 -2.87 3.31 19.94
C MET A 103 -2.12 3.41 21.27
N SER A 104 -1.51 2.31 21.71
CA SER A 104 -0.56 2.28 22.82
C SER A 104 0.76 1.76 22.29
N LEU A 105 1.85 2.52 22.49
CA LEU A 105 3.27 2.25 22.18
C LEU A 105 3.79 2.98 20.91
N PRO A 106 5.11 3.15 20.82
CA PRO A 106 5.93 4.36 20.96
C PRO A 106 5.85 5.37 19.79
N ILE A 107 4.85 5.24 18.90
CA ILE A 107 4.73 5.97 17.62
C ILE A 107 4.35 7.44 17.84
N TYR A 108 3.59 7.75 18.89
CA TYR A 108 3.18 9.13 19.21
C TYR A 108 4.38 10.05 19.54
N ARG A 109 5.49 9.49 20.04
CA ARG A 109 6.73 10.24 20.28
C ARG A 109 7.48 10.56 18.98
N PHE A 110 7.30 9.71 17.96
CA PHE A 110 7.86 9.87 16.61
C PHE A 110 7.05 10.87 15.77
N LEU A 111 5.72 10.79 15.78
CA LEU A 111 4.85 11.77 15.10
C LEU A 111 5.01 13.19 15.64
N ARG A 112 5.26 13.34 16.95
CA ARG A 112 5.59 14.65 17.55
C ARG A 112 6.91 15.23 17.02
N ARG A 113 7.86 14.38 16.63
CA ARG A 113 9.15 14.79 16.06
C ARG A 113 9.01 15.23 14.59
N LEU A 114 8.04 14.68 13.87
CA LEU A 114 7.69 15.06 12.49
C LEU A 114 6.85 16.34 12.44
N SER A 115 5.85 16.49 13.31
CA SER A 115 4.96 17.67 13.35
C SER A 115 5.63 18.96 13.83
N ASN A 116 6.77 18.88 14.50
CA ASN A 116 7.51 20.05 15.02
C ASN A 116 8.61 20.56 14.07
N ARG A 117 8.68 20.05 12.83
CA ARG A 117 9.69 20.45 11.82
C ARG A 117 9.11 21.29 10.67
N GLU A 118 7.82 21.63 10.73
CA GLU A 118 7.20 22.67 9.89
C GLU A 118 7.21 24.03 10.60
#